data_AF-K7ZFP9-F1
#
_entry.id   AF-K7ZFP9-F1
#
_cell.length_a   1.000
_cell.length_b   1.000
_cell.length_c   1.000
_cell.angle_alpha   90.00
_cell.angle_beta   90.00
_cell.angle_gamma   90.00
#
_symmetry.space_group_name_H-M   'P 1'
#
loop_
_entity.id
_entity.type
_entity.pdbx_description
1 polymer ?
#
loop_
_entity_poly.entity_id
_entity_poly.type
_entity_poly.pdbx_seq_one_letter_code
_entity_poly.pdbx_strand_id
1 'polypeptide(L)'
;MKTHGMVLILGMMMTACAPQGYEAMNNIASQVGNDIACKDNKLEMKLWDGLKAYLIEQKEIPAAETLKQAMRDQVQKLAAENPSMTSEDQEKLQAELDKLVVSLLEEAPKGERVETPEQLLMLLSAIDVGDRSTVFRSYMQDKVRGNFTQLSKTVDSFELNCPAGDNSTAGTGTGSGSTDTDSGSSSGGGNVVEPTPEPNRDYEYHKAQALSAGEPLSVFGARWAFATSYQTCQSVVLPDLNAQTETISGISIVGKHSDGVGSKREIASLSKVQASHPYIKGVSGYGEGCFSVKSNPLIYDYGGKPYGTTAADSPIDMFKNNGDGTKVLGIDCSGYVYTSMATAGLRLKSGRALKASDSWAWGSSSYVEPQNNGLTCLSKISVTPATSLKAGDIVAVYGHVLLIDKAGSDPFGIASAKTESDCSKIKSSGFDFTVAQSSPNVGGVGINFFDARVYLPTSAKMQTGLEKYAYYACLAKVNNKTYTPNVGTLSVIRHKGTTDCMAPRVKMAREACISSCSSLRR
;
A
#
# COMPACT_ATOMS: atom_id res chain seq x y z
N MET A 1 12.95 40.10 69.14
CA MET A 1 12.17 39.46 68.05
C MET A 1 12.86 39.79 66.73
N LYS A 2 13.61 38.83 66.15
CA LYS A 2 14.22 38.94 64.82
C LYS A 2 13.61 37.83 63.97
N THR A 3 12.82 38.21 62.98
CA THR A 3 12.20 37.31 61.99
C THR A 3 13.21 37.04 60.88
N HIS A 4 13.61 35.78 60.72
CA HIS A 4 14.36 35.30 59.57
C HIS A 4 13.38 34.86 58.49
N GLY A 5 13.35 35.61 57.39
CA GLY A 5 12.67 35.21 56.15
C GLY A 5 13.55 34.23 55.38
N MET A 6 13.09 32.98 55.29
CA MET A 6 13.71 31.93 54.50
C MET A 6 13.16 32.03 53.07
N VAL A 7 13.97 32.56 52.16
CA VAL A 7 13.66 32.61 50.72
C VAL A 7 14.05 31.26 50.10
N LEU A 8 13.05 30.45 49.77
CA LEU A 8 13.23 29.20 49.04
C LEU A 8 13.30 29.52 47.53
N ILE A 9 14.51 29.56 46.96
CA ILE A 9 14.70 29.69 45.51
C ILE A 9 14.41 28.33 44.88
N LEU A 10 13.21 28.17 44.34
CA LEU A 10 12.80 27.02 43.54
C LEU A 10 13.43 27.17 42.15
N GLY A 11 14.62 26.60 41.96
CA GLY A 11 15.28 26.52 40.65
C GLY A 11 14.53 25.57 39.73
N MET A 12 13.61 26.10 38.91
CA MET A 12 13.05 25.36 37.78
C MET A 12 14.18 25.10 36.78
N MET A 13 14.74 23.89 36.80
CA MET A 13 15.60 23.41 35.71
C MET A 13 14.73 23.29 34.46
N MET A 14 14.76 24.32 33.62
CA MET A 14 14.25 24.29 32.25
C MET A 14 15.19 23.38 31.46
N THR A 15 15.01 22.06 31.56
CA THR A 15 15.56 21.14 30.56
C THR A 15 14.88 21.49 29.25
N ALA A 16 15.58 22.25 28.40
CA ALA A 16 15.13 22.52 27.05
C ALA A 16 15.08 21.17 26.32
N CYS A 17 13.90 20.55 26.28
CA CYS A 17 13.68 19.39 25.43
C CYS A 17 13.93 19.85 24.00
N ALA A 18 14.98 19.33 23.38
CA ALA A 18 15.15 19.48 21.94
C ALA A 18 13.83 19.04 21.27
N PRO A 19 13.33 19.76 20.27
CA PRO A 19 12.14 19.33 19.55
C PRO A 19 12.34 17.89 19.05
N GLN A 20 11.39 16.99 19.30
CA GLN A 20 11.50 15.57 18.92
C GLN A 20 11.90 15.37 17.45
N GLY A 21 11.48 16.29 16.57
CA GLY A 21 11.86 16.28 15.16
C GLY A 21 13.37 16.46 14.90
N TYR A 22 14.11 17.17 15.76
CA TYR A 22 15.56 17.35 15.61
C TYR A 22 16.32 16.03 15.77
N GLU A 23 15.98 15.23 16.78
CA GLU A 23 16.58 13.92 16.99
C GLU A 23 16.28 12.96 15.83
N ALA A 24 15.04 12.98 15.33
CA ALA A 24 14.66 12.17 14.17
C ALA A 24 15.44 12.57 12.91
N MET A 25 15.64 13.87 12.64
CA MET A 25 16.46 14.33 11.52
C MET A 25 17.94 13.94 11.67
N ASN A 26 18.49 14.03 12.88
CA ASN A 26 19.85 13.57 13.16
C ASN A 26 20.00 12.06 12.95
N ASN A 27 18.99 11.26 13.31
CA ASN A 27 19.00 9.82 13.06
C ASN A 27 19.01 9.51 11.56
N ILE A 28 18.21 10.23 10.76
CA ILE A 28 18.22 10.09 9.29
C ILE A 28 19.60 10.46 8.73
N ALA A 29 20.13 11.62 9.13
CA ALA A 29 21.44 12.08 8.68
C ALA A 29 22.55 11.12 9.08
N SER A 30 22.54 10.61 10.31
CA SER A 30 23.54 9.65 10.79
C SER A 30 23.50 8.33 10.02
N GLN A 31 22.30 7.81 9.70
CA GLN A 31 22.17 6.62 8.87
C GLN A 31 22.71 6.84 7.45
N VAL A 32 22.46 8.01 6.85
CA VAL A 32 23.00 8.39 5.54
C VAL A 32 24.52 8.56 5.60
N GLY A 33 25.05 9.24 6.62
CA GLY A 33 26.49 9.42 6.84
C GLY A 33 27.23 8.09 7.00
N ASN A 34 26.65 7.14 7.75
CA ASN A 34 27.21 5.80 7.90
C ASN A 34 27.23 5.02 6.57
N ASP A 35 26.16 5.13 5.76
CA ASP A 35 26.13 4.47 4.44
C ASP A 35 27.12 5.07 3.45
N ILE A 36 27.34 6.39 3.51
CA ILE A 36 28.40 7.06 2.76
C ILE A 36 29.77 6.52 3.17
N ALA A 37 30.04 6.48 4.48
CA ALA A 37 31.33 6.02 5.02
C ALA A 37 31.65 4.58 4.59
N CYS A 38 30.62 3.73 4.54
CA CYS A 38 30.76 2.31 4.23
C CYS A 38 30.48 1.97 2.75
N LYS A 39 30.21 2.98 1.91
CA LYS A 39 29.82 2.82 0.50
C LYS A 39 28.70 1.79 0.33
N ASP A 40 27.74 1.75 1.26
CA ASP A 40 26.60 0.83 1.17
C ASP A 40 25.64 1.34 0.08
N ASN A 41 25.18 0.43 -0.77
CA ASN A 41 24.21 0.73 -1.84
C ASN A 41 22.79 1.01 -1.31
N LYS A 42 22.63 1.12 0.01
CA LYS A 42 21.38 1.38 0.73
C LYS A 42 21.14 2.84 1.08
N LEU A 43 22.07 3.76 0.79
CA LEU A 43 21.93 5.18 1.09
C LEU A 43 20.56 5.74 0.68
N GLU A 44 20.16 5.49 -0.57
CA GLU A 44 18.87 5.95 -1.09
C GLU A 44 17.71 5.37 -0.27
N MET A 45 17.75 4.07 0.02
CA MET A 45 16.70 3.38 0.78
C MET A 45 16.56 3.95 2.19
N LYS A 46 17.68 4.20 2.89
CA LYS A 46 17.66 4.75 4.26
C LYS A 46 17.17 6.19 4.29
N LEU A 47 17.54 7.02 3.30
CA LEU A 47 17.01 8.37 3.21
C LEU A 47 15.48 8.36 3.01
N TRP A 48 14.99 7.52 2.08
CA TRP A 48 13.55 7.37 1.88
C TRP A 48 12.83 6.85 3.11
N ASP A 49 13.33 5.77 3.70
CA ASP A 49 12.69 5.14 4.86
C ASP A 49 12.72 6.06 6.07
N GLY A 50 13.80 6.82 6.26
CA GLY A 50 13.93 7.83 7.29
C GLY A 50 12.94 8.99 7.15
N LEU A 51 12.85 9.59 5.96
CA LEU A 51 11.90 10.69 5.71
C LEU A 51 10.44 10.23 5.85
N LYS A 52 10.10 9.04 5.33
CA LYS A 52 8.75 8.47 5.49
C LYS A 52 8.45 8.14 6.95
N ALA A 53 9.40 7.57 7.69
CA ALA A 53 9.23 7.30 9.12
C ALA A 53 9.00 8.60 9.90
N TYR A 54 9.76 9.65 9.61
CA TYR A 54 9.55 10.98 10.19
C TYR A 54 8.11 11.48 9.98
N LEU A 55 7.61 11.44 8.74
CA LEU A 55 6.26 11.89 8.41
C LEU A 55 5.17 11.06 9.10
N ILE A 56 5.41 9.76 9.27
CA ILE A 56 4.50 8.85 9.95
C ILE A 56 4.47 9.11 11.46
N GLU A 57 5.63 9.33 12.08
CA GLU A 57 5.79 9.42 13.53
C GLU A 57 5.58 10.83 14.08
N GLN A 58 6.21 11.82 13.45
CA GLN A 58 6.21 13.20 13.93
C GLN A 58 4.95 13.97 13.51
N LYS A 59 4.26 13.50 12.46
CA LYS A 59 3.04 14.16 11.93
C LYS A 59 3.27 15.64 11.62
N GLU A 60 4.47 15.97 11.14
CA GLU A 60 4.89 17.31 10.74
C GLU A 60 5.73 17.24 9.45
N ILE A 61 5.73 18.30 8.65
CA ILE A 61 6.61 18.40 7.47
C ILE A 61 8.03 18.76 7.98
N PRO A 62 9.06 17.95 7.66
CA PRO A 62 10.41 18.23 8.11
C PRO A 62 10.95 19.51 7.47
N ALA A 63 11.56 20.37 8.28
CA ALA A 63 12.23 21.57 7.79
C ALA A 63 13.52 21.20 7.03
N ALA A 64 13.64 21.64 5.78
CA ALA A 64 14.79 21.35 4.94
C ALA A 64 16.12 21.79 5.58
N GLU A 65 16.17 23.00 6.17
CA GLU A 65 17.37 23.52 6.84
C GLU A 65 17.82 22.67 8.04
N THR A 66 16.87 22.08 8.79
CA THR A 66 17.21 21.18 9.90
C THR A 66 17.89 19.91 9.39
N LEU A 67 17.40 19.32 8.31
CA LEU A 67 18.04 18.15 7.71
C LEU A 67 19.39 18.50 7.05
N LYS A 68 19.51 19.65 6.38
CA LYS A 68 20.79 20.12 5.82
C LYS A 68 21.85 20.30 6.90
N GLN A 69 21.48 20.92 8.04
CA GLN A 69 22.38 21.08 9.17
C GLN A 69 22.79 19.72 9.76
N ALA A 70 21.84 18.82 9.98
CA ALA A 70 22.15 17.47 10.46
C ALA A 70 23.09 16.71 9.51
N MET A 71 22.89 16.83 8.19
CA MET A 71 23.78 16.25 7.18
C MET A 71 25.18 16.87 7.23
N ARG A 72 25.28 18.20 7.41
CA ARG A 72 26.55 18.90 7.58
C ARG A 72 27.34 18.41 8.77
N ASP A 73 26.68 18.23 9.91
CA ASP A 73 27.31 17.71 11.11
C ASP A 73 27.86 16.29 10.87
N GLN A 74 27.15 15.45 10.09
CA GLN A 74 27.64 14.12 9.72
C GLN A 74 28.78 14.16 8.69
N VAL A 75 28.79 15.08 7.74
CA VAL A 75 29.92 15.28 6.81
C VAL A 75 31.17 15.71 7.57
N GLN A 76 31.04 16.62 8.54
CA GLN A 76 32.15 17.04 9.41
C GLN A 76 32.69 15.87 10.24
N LYS A 77 31.79 15.08 10.82
CA LYS A 77 32.17 13.86 11.56
C LYS A 77 32.89 12.86 10.65
N LEU A 78 32.36 12.61 9.46
CA LEU A 78 32.95 11.71 8.48
C LEU A 78 34.37 12.17 8.10
N ALA A 79 34.58 13.46 7.87
CA ALA A 79 35.89 14.01 7.56
C ALA A 79 36.88 13.91 8.72
N ALA A 80 36.43 14.10 9.97
CA ALA A 80 37.26 13.90 11.15
C ALA A 80 37.73 12.44 11.30
N GLU A 81 36.89 11.48 10.89
CA GLU A 81 37.20 10.04 10.86
C GLU A 81 38.01 9.62 9.62
N ASN A 82 38.11 10.51 8.60
CA ASN A 82 38.77 10.26 7.33
C ASN A 82 39.71 11.40 6.95
N PRO A 83 40.94 11.46 7.51
CA PRO A 83 41.87 12.56 7.29
C PRO A 83 42.32 12.78 5.84
N SER A 84 42.09 11.80 4.95
CA SER A 84 42.30 11.92 3.50
C SER A 84 41.26 12.81 2.81
N MET A 85 40.10 13.05 3.44
CA MET A 85 39.02 13.85 2.90
C MET A 85 39.36 15.35 3.00
N THR A 86 39.59 15.98 1.85
CA THR A 86 39.96 17.40 1.80
C THR A 86 38.76 18.30 2.11
N SER A 87 39.01 19.58 2.38
CA SER A 87 37.91 20.57 2.52
C SER A 87 37.07 20.69 1.26
N GLU A 88 37.69 20.53 0.07
CA GLU A 88 36.97 20.52 -1.22
C GLU A 88 36.04 19.32 -1.33
N ASP A 89 36.47 18.14 -0.88
CA ASP A 89 35.64 16.94 -0.84
C ASP A 89 34.44 17.11 0.09
N GLN A 90 34.64 17.74 1.26
CA GLN A 90 33.57 18.03 2.22
C GLN A 90 32.53 18.98 1.64
N GLU A 91 32.98 20.08 1.03
CA GLU A 91 32.10 21.05 0.38
C GLU A 91 31.31 20.42 -0.77
N LYS A 92 31.98 19.59 -1.58
CA LYS A 92 31.35 18.88 -2.69
C LYS A 92 30.29 17.89 -2.20
N LEU A 93 30.62 17.06 -1.20
CA LEU A 93 29.69 16.10 -0.62
C LEU A 93 28.48 16.80 0.00
N GLN A 94 28.73 17.85 0.78
CA GLN A 94 27.67 18.66 1.39
C GLN A 94 26.76 19.27 0.34
N ALA A 95 27.31 19.85 -0.72
CA ALA A 95 26.52 20.47 -1.78
C ALA A 95 25.62 19.46 -2.52
N GLU A 96 26.06 18.21 -2.67
CA GLU A 96 25.26 17.15 -3.30
C GLU A 96 24.16 16.62 -2.37
N LEU A 97 24.43 16.51 -1.07
CA LEU A 97 23.40 16.22 -0.07
C LEU A 97 22.36 17.35 0.03
N ASP A 98 22.80 18.60 0.04
CA ASP A 98 21.91 19.77 0.05
C ASP A 98 21.00 19.78 -1.18
N LYS A 99 21.52 19.45 -2.38
CA LYS A 99 20.70 19.32 -3.60
C LYS A 99 19.61 18.25 -3.48
N LEU A 100 19.91 17.12 -2.84
CA LEU A 100 18.91 16.09 -2.55
C LEU A 100 17.84 16.63 -1.60
N VAL A 101 18.23 17.24 -0.49
CA VAL A 101 17.29 17.80 0.50
C VAL A 101 16.40 18.87 -0.12
N VAL A 102 16.97 19.80 -0.90
CA VAL A 102 16.21 20.83 -1.64
C VAL A 102 15.20 20.18 -2.60
N SER A 103 15.63 19.17 -3.35
CA SER A 103 14.74 18.50 -4.30
C SER A 103 13.55 17.82 -3.61
N LEU A 104 13.78 17.19 -2.45
CA LEU A 104 12.78 16.40 -1.74
C LEU A 104 11.87 17.23 -0.82
N LEU A 105 12.42 18.22 -0.11
CA LEU A 105 11.73 18.94 0.95
C LEU A 105 11.36 20.39 0.60
N GLU A 106 11.82 20.91 -0.54
CA GLU A 106 11.46 22.26 -1.00
C GLU A 106 10.80 22.24 -2.38
N GLU A 107 11.44 21.63 -3.38
CA GLU A 107 10.92 21.62 -4.75
C GLU A 107 9.73 20.69 -4.94
N ALA A 108 9.84 19.42 -4.51
CA ALA A 108 8.74 18.46 -4.63
C ALA A 108 7.45 18.96 -3.95
N PRO A 109 7.48 19.40 -2.67
CA PRO A 109 6.28 19.86 -1.97
C PRO A 109 5.67 21.09 -2.64
N LYS A 110 6.50 22.04 -3.09
CA LYS A 110 6.03 23.24 -3.80
C LYS A 110 5.36 22.90 -5.13
N GLY A 111 5.90 21.93 -5.88
CA GLY A 111 5.37 21.57 -7.19
C GLY A 111 4.02 20.84 -7.16
N GLU A 112 3.76 20.02 -6.14
CA GLU A 112 2.43 19.41 -5.93
C GLU A 112 1.53 20.15 -4.92
N ARG A 113 1.95 21.33 -4.44
CA ARG A 113 1.21 22.13 -3.45
C ARG A 113 0.88 21.33 -2.18
N VAL A 114 1.89 20.65 -1.66
CA VAL A 114 1.79 19.87 -0.42
C VAL A 114 1.60 20.81 0.76
N GLU A 115 0.52 20.60 1.51
CA GLU A 115 0.15 21.37 2.69
C GLU A 115 0.20 20.55 3.98
N THR A 116 0.17 19.21 3.88
CA THR A 116 0.14 18.32 5.05
C THR A 116 1.26 17.26 5.01
N PRO A 117 1.64 16.70 6.17
CA PRO A 117 2.61 15.60 6.25
C PRO A 117 2.17 14.38 5.45
N GLU A 118 0.88 14.05 5.43
CA GLU A 118 0.33 12.93 4.67
C GLU A 118 0.45 13.14 3.16
N GLN A 119 0.26 14.38 2.68
CA GLN A 119 0.48 14.73 1.28
C GLN A 119 1.95 14.60 0.90
N LEU A 120 2.85 15.04 1.79
CA LEU A 120 4.28 14.83 1.58
C LEU A 120 4.63 13.34 1.58
N LEU A 121 4.04 12.55 2.48
CA LEU A 121 4.26 11.11 2.56
C LEU A 121 3.83 10.42 1.27
N MET A 122 2.66 10.76 0.72
CA MET A 122 2.20 10.25 -0.58
C MET A 122 3.18 10.63 -1.70
N LEU A 123 3.60 11.89 -1.76
CA LEU A 123 4.52 12.38 -2.79
C LEU A 123 5.89 11.69 -2.71
N LEU A 124 6.52 11.66 -1.53
CA LEU A 124 7.82 11.01 -1.36
C LEU A 124 7.74 9.51 -1.60
N SER A 125 6.64 8.86 -1.19
CA SER A 125 6.42 7.44 -1.49
C SER A 125 6.29 7.18 -2.99
N ALA A 126 5.54 8.02 -3.71
CA ALA A 126 5.43 7.96 -5.17
C ALA A 126 6.79 8.17 -5.85
N ILE A 127 7.61 9.10 -5.35
CA ILE A 127 8.96 9.33 -5.88
C ILE A 127 9.88 8.13 -5.61
N ASP A 128 9.91 7.61 -4.38
CA ASP A 128 10.70 6.45 -3.98
C ASP A 128 10.44 5.23 -4.89
N VAL A 129 9.16 4.91 -5.14
CA VAL A 129 8.81 3.73 -5.94
C VAL A 129 9.01 3.92 -7.46
N GLY A 130 9.27 5.14 -7.92
CA GLY A 130 9.44 5.40 -9.35
C GLY A 130 8.15 5.77 -10.09
N ASP A 131 7.11 6.29 -9.42
CA ASP A 131 5.90 6.76 -10.09
C ASP A 131 6.22 7.92 -11.04
N ARG A 132 5.69 7.83 -12.26
CA ARG A 132 5.82 8.83 -13.35
C ARG A 132 4.46 9.27 -13.89
N SER A 133 3.38 9.03 -13.14
CA SER A 133 2.00 9.22 -13.60
C SER A 133 1.60 10.67 -13.91
N THR A 134 2.42 11.65 -13.53
CA THR A 134 2.27 13.07 -13.90
C THR A 134 3.56 13.61 -14.50
N VAL A 135 3.46 14.69 -15.29
CA VAL A 135 4.64 15.38 -15.86
C VAL A 135 5.60 15.83 -14.75
N PHE A 136 5.05 16.39 -13.68
CA PHE A 136 5.85 16.83 -12.54
C PHE A 136 6.56 15.65 -11.85
N ARG A 137 5.86 14.53 -11.62
CA ARG A 137 6.48 13.34 -11.03
C ARG A 137 7.58 12.77 -11.91
N SER A 138 7.36 12.71 -13.23
CA SER A 138 8.42 12.30 -14.16
C SER A 138 9.66 13.21 -14.05
N TYR A 139 9.47 14.53 -14.00
CA TYR A 139 10.58 15.48 -13.78
C TYR A 139 11.29 15.23 -12.45
N MET A 140 10.54 15.07 -11.36
CA MET A 140 11.10 14.84 -10.03
C MET A 140 11.84 13.50 -9.95
N GLN A 141 11.35 12.45 -10.63
CA GLN A 141 12.07 11.18 -10.75
C GLN A 141 13.44 11.37 -11.38
N ASP A 142 13.49 12.01 -12.56
CA ASP A 142 14.74 12.19 -13.29
C ASP A 142 15.73 13.05 -12.49
N LYS A 143 15.23 14.11 -11.84
CA LYS A 143 16.05 14.99 -10.99
C LYS A 143 16.60 14.28 -9.76
N VAL A 144 15.76 13.61 -8.97
CA VAL A 144 16.17 12.92 -7.74
C VAL A 144 17.12 11.76 -8.06
N ARG A 145 16.83 10.97 -9.11
CA ARG A 145 17.72 9.91 -9.59
C ARG A 145 19.05 10.45 -10.08
N GLY A 146 19.04 11.59 -10.78
CA GLY A 146 20.25 12.30 -11.18
C GLY A 146 21.10 12.72 -9.97
N ASN A 147 20.47 13.29 -8.94
CA ASN A 147 21.15 13.70 -7.71
C ASN A 147 21.75 12.50 -6.95
N PHE A 148 21.01 11.38 -6.81
CA PHE A 148 21.57 10.16 -6.20
C PHE A 148 22.72 9.58 -7.02
N THR A 149 22.61 9.57 -8.34
CA THR A 149 23.69 9.09 -9.22
C THR A 149 24.95 9.96 -9.07
N GLN A 150 24.78 11.27 -8.99
CA GLN A 150 25.88 12.20 -8.78
C GLN A 150 26.52 12.01 -7.40
N LEU A 151 25.70 11.90 -6.34
CA LEU A 151 26.16 11.62 -4.99
C LEU A 151 26.96 10.30 -4.92
N SER A 152 26.43 9.23 -5.50
CA SER A 152 27.13 7.93 -5.55
C SER A 152 28.50 8.06 -6.20
N LYS A 153 28.61 8.73 -7.35
CA LYS A 153 29.89 8.95 -8.03
C LYS A 153 30.89 9.72 -7.17
N THR A 154 30.43 10.72 -6.42
CA THR A 154 31.27 11.50 -5.51
C THR A 154 31.75 10.64 -4.34
N VAL A 155 30.85 9.90 -3.70
CA VAL A 155 31.21 8.97 -2.60
C VAL A 155 32.18 7.88 -3.09
N ASP A 156 31.97 7.35 -4.29
CA ASP A 156 32.85 6.35 -4.89
C ASP A 156 34.26 6.88 -5.13
N SER A 157 34.39 8.19 -5.43
CA SER A 157 35.69 8.85 -5.64
C SER A 157 36.49 9.11 -4.38
N PHE A 158 35.89 8.98 -3.19
CA PHE A 158 36.55 9.21 -1.92
C PHE A 158 37.16 7.92 -1.34
N GLU A 159 38.35 8.04 -0.74
CA GLU A 159 38.94 6.96 0.07
C GLU A 159 38.45 7.06 1.51
N LEU A 160 37.26 6.50 1.76
CA LEU A 160 36.61 6.51 3.07
C LEU A 160 36.87 5.19 3.82
N ASN A 161 37.21 5.31 5.09
CA ASN A 161 37.19 4.26 6.08
C ASN A 161 35.77 4.17 6.65
N CYS A 162 35.16 3.00 6.50
CA CYS A 162 33.95 2.66 7.24
C CYS A 162 34.34 2.56 8.73
N PRO A 163 33.66 3.28 9.64
CA PRO A 163 33.87 3.14 11.07
C PRO A 163 33.79 1.65 11.42
N ALA A 164 34.75 1.15 12.20
CA ALA A 164 34.67 -0.21 12.71
C ALA A 164 33.36 -0.33 13.47
N GLY A 165 32.36 -0.93 12.83
CA GLY A 165 31.01 -0.95 13.38
C GLY A 165 31.09 -1.51 14.78
N ASP A 166 30.40 -0.87 15.73
CA ASP A 166 29.90 -1.62 16.87
C ASP A 166 29.18 -2.81 16.26
N ASN A 167 29.80 -3.99 16.33
CA ASN A 167 29.22 -5.28 16.00
C ASN A 167 28.12 -5.60 17.03
N SER A 168 27.24 -4.65 17.29
CA SER A 168 25.95 -4.84 17.93
C SER A 168 25.11 -5.61 16.92
N THR A 169 25.37 -6.90 16.94
CA THR A 169 24.60 -7.98 16.35
C THR A 169 23.12 -7.63 16.52
N ALA A 170 22.50 -7.08 15.47
CA ALA A 170 21.07 -6.92 15.40
C ALA A 170 20.49 -8.33 15.58
N GLY A 171 19.92 -8.57 16.76
CA GLY A 171 19.49 -9.88 17.23
C GLY A 171 18.53 -10.52 16.25
N THR A 172 19.07 -11.40 15.42
CA THR A 172 18.32 -12.50 14.83
C THR A 172 18.03 -13.44 16.00
N GLY A 173 16.87 -13.25 16.62
CA GLY A 173 16.31 -14.15 17.63
C GLY A 173 16.09 -15.52 17.02
N THR A 174 17.17 -16.31 16.96
CA THR A 174 17.15 -17.71 16.58
C THR A 174 16.98 -18.47 17.88
N GLY A 175 15.75 -18.91 18.15
CA GLY A 175 15.41 -19.71 19.33
C GLY A 175 16.29 -20.96 19.38
N SER A 176 17.24 -20.98 20.30
CA SER A 176 18.04 -22.14 20.64
C SER A 176 17.14 -23.15 21.36
N GLY A 177 16.79 -24.23 20.67
CA GLY A 177 16.10 -25.37 21.25
C GLY A 177 16.95 -26.02 22.34
N SER A 178 16.36 -26.16 23.53
CA SER A 178 16.89 -26.98 24.62
C SER A 178 16.72 -28.45 24.25
N THR A 179 17.82 -29.18 24.15
CA THR A 179 17.82 -30.64 24.15
C THR A 179 17.81 -31.13 25.59
N ASP A 180 16.61 -31.33 26.15
CA ASP A 180 16.45 -32.15 27.35
C ASP A 180 16.32 -33.62 26.96
N THR A 181 17.35 -34.36 27.35
CA THR A 181 17.41 -35.81 27.30
C THR A 181 16.82 -36.30 28.61
N ASP A 182 15.62 -36.89 28.58
CA ASP A 182 15.15 -37.67 29.71
C ASP A 182 14.62 -39.03 29.26
N SER A 183 15.21 -40.05 29.86
CA SER A 183 14.94 -41.47 29.63
C SER A 183 14.05 -41.96 30.76
N GLY A 184 12.85 -42.45 30.46
CA GLY A 184 11.96 -42.92 31.52
C GLY A 184 10.71 -43.67 31.11
N SER A 185 10.88 -44.98 30.91
CA SER A 185 9.98 -46.05 31.34
C SER A 185 8.60 -46.24 30.68
N SER A 186 8.45 -47.44 30.12
CA SER A 186 7.23 -48.07 29.62
C SER A 186 6.17 -48.30 30.70
N SER A 187 4.91 -48.03 30.37
CA SER A 187 3.80 -48.90 30.80
C SER A 187 2.61 -48.75 29.84
N GLY A 188 2.12 -49.89 29.35
CA GLY A 188 1.07 -49.98 28.35
C GLY A 188 -0.31 -49.60 28.88
N GLY A 189 -1.11 -48.97 28.01
CA GLY A 189 -2.52 -48.73 28.23
C GLY A 189 -3.18 -48.11 27.00
N GLY A 190 -4.06 -48.88 26.34
CA GLY A 190 -5.16 -48.43 25.47
C GLY A 190 -4.84 -47.45 24.34
N ASN A 191 -4.95 -47.92 23.09
CA ASN A 191 -5.04 -47.07 21.89
C ASN A 191 -6.31 -46.19 21.95
N VAL A 192 -6.23 -45.06 22.65
CA VAL A 192 -7.08 -43.90 22.42
C VAL A 192 -6.52 -43.26 21.16
N VAL A 193 -7.27 -43.32 20.05
CA VAL A 193 -6.95 -42.58 18.84
C VAL A 193 -6.93 -41.10 19.23
N GLU A 194 -5.73 -40.56 19.42
CA GLU A 194 -5.51 -39.15 19.67
C GLU A 194 -6.17 -38.38 18.51
N PRO A 195 -7.08 -37.44 18.79
CA PRO A 195 -7.76 -36.71 17.73
C PRO A 195 -6.68 -36.02 16.90
N THR A 196 -6.59 -36.42 15.63
CA THR A 196 -5.71 -35.79 14.65
C THR A 196 -5.87 -34.27 14.80
N PRO A 197 -4.80 -33.53 15.16
CA PRO A 197 -4.92 -32.10 15.41
C PRO A 197 -5.59 -31.46 14.21
N GLU A 198 -6.64 -30.65 14.47
CA GLU A 198 -7.35 -29.98 13.39
C GLU A 198 -6.32 -29.26 12.51
N PRO A 199 -6.39 -29.43 11.18
CA PRO A 199 -5.40 -28.85 10.29
C PRO A 199 -5.33 -27.35 10.55
N ASN A 200 -4.13 -26.83 10.83
CA ASN A 200 -3.89 -25.41 11.02
C ASN A 200 -4.35 -24.65 9.77
N ARG A 201 -5.52 -23.99 9.85
CA ARG A 201 -6.16 -23.27 8.73
C ARG A 201 -5.55 -21.88 8.54
N ASP A 202 -4.23 -21.78 8.64
CA ASP A 202 -3.54 -20.51 8.48
C ASP A 202 -3.60 -19.96 7.04
N TYR A 203 -2.91 -18.84 6.83
CA TYR A 203 -2.81 -18.19 5.53
C TYR A 203 -2.33 -19.14 4.42
N GLU A 204 -1.32 -19.97 4.66
CA GLU A 204 -0.76 -20.84 3.62
C GLU A 204 -1.71 -21.97 3.28
N TYR A 205 -2.47 -22.49 4.25
CA TYR A 205 -3.57 -23.42 3.99
C TYR A 205 -4.61 -22.81 3.03
N HIS A 206 -5.08 -21.59 3.31
CA HIS A 206 -6.09 -20.93 2.47
C HIS A 206 -5.55 -20.57 1.08
N LYS A 207 -4.30 -20.13 1.00
CA LYS A 207 -3.62 -19.85 -0.28
C LYS A 207 -3.48 -21.12 -1.11
N ALA A 208 -3.08 -22.23 -0.50
CA ALA A 208 -2.97 -23.51 -1.18
C ALA A 208 -4.32 -23.99 -1.73
N GLN A 209 -5.39 -23.84 -0.96
CA GLN A 209 -6.75 -24.13 -1.43
C GLN A 209 -7.15 -23.25 -2.63
N ALA A 210 -6.91 -21.94 -2.55
CA ALA A 210 -7.21 -21.01 -3.64
C ALA A 210 -6.46 -21.40 -4.92
N LEU A 211 -5.16 -21.65 -4.83
CA LEU A 211 -4.33 -22.08 -5.95
C LEU A 211 -4.79 -23.43 -6.53
N SER A 212 -5.14 -24.40 -5.69
CA SER A 212 -5.66 -25.70 -6.13
C SER A 212 -6.99 -25.58 -6.90
N ALA A 213 -7.76 -24.54 -6.61
CA ALA A 213 -9.01 -24.22 -7.30
C ALA A 213 -8.81 -23.36 -8.57
N GLY A 214 -7.56 -23.07 -8.96
CA GLY A 214 -7.26 -22.20 -10.09
C GLY A 214 -7.53 -20.71 -9.83
N GLU A 215 -7.65 -20.30 -8.56
CA GLU A 215 -7.85 -18.91 -8.18
C GLU A 215 -6.54 -18.11 -8.33
N PRO A 216 -6.54 -16.99 -9.08
CA PRO A 216 -5.38 -16.12 -9.18
C PRO A 216 -5.00 -15.55 -7.82
N LEU A 217 -3.70 -15.44 -7.54
CA LEU A 217 -3.20 -14.88 -6.27
C LEU A 217 -3.72 -13.47 -5.98
N SER A 218 -3.96 -12.65 -7.00
CA SER A 218 -4.51 -11.30 -6.82
C SER A 218 -5.96 -11.31 -6.32
N VAL A 219 -6.76 -12.31 -6.72
CA VAL A 219 -8.12 -12.53 -6.21
C VAL A 219 -8.07 -13.03 -4.77
N PHE A 220 -7.21 -14.01 -4.51
CA PHE A 220 -7.00 -14.53 -3.15
C PHE A 220 -6.59 -13.42 -2.19
N GLY A 221 -5.60 -12.60 -2.56
CA GLY A 221 -5.16 -11.46 -1.75
C GLY A 221 -6.25 -10.41 -1.52
N ALA A 222 -7.08 -10.13 -2.53
CA ALA A 222 -8.24 -9.25 -2.40
C ALA A 222 -9.25 -9.80 -1.38
N ARG A 223 -9.59 -11.08 -1.46
CA ARG A 223 -10.52 -11.74 -0.51
C ARG A 223 -9.94 -11.86 0.89
N TRP A 224 -8.64 -12.12 1.01
CA TRP A 224 -7.93 -12.10 2.31
C TRP A 224 -7.98 -10.71 2.95
N ALA A 225 -7.69 -9.67 2.16
CA ALA A 225 -7.78 -8.29 2.61
C ALA A 225 -9.20 -7.89 3.00
N PHE A 226 -10.18 -8.36 2.21
CA PHE A 226 -11.59 -8.14 2.47
C PHE A 226 -12.06 -8.76 3.79
N ALA A 227 -11.82 -10.07 3.96
CA ALA A 227 -12.16 -10.81 5.17
C ALA A 227 -11.48 -10.22 6.39
N THR A 228 -10.19 -9.88 6.28
CA THR A 228 -9.42 -9.28 7.37
C THR A 228 -10.01 -7.94 7.76
N SER A 229 -10.26 -7.04 6.81
CA SER A 229 -10.78 -5.70 7.10
C SER A 229 -12.15 -5.71 7.78
N TYR A 230 -13.00 -6.69 7.46
CA TYR A 230 -14.30 -6.89 8.13
C TYR A 230 -14.24 -7.84 9.33
N GLN A 231 -13.06 -8.40 9.63
CA GLN A 231 -12.80 -9.35 10.73
C GLN A 231 -13.78 -10.53 10.73
N THR A 232 -14.16 -11.01 9.53
CA THR A 232 -15.11 -12.12 9.38
C THR A 232 -15.03 -12.78 8.01
N CYS A 233 -14.98 -14.12 8.01
CA CYS A 233 -15.07 -14.96 6.81
C CYS A 233 -16.41 -14.78 6.09
N GLN A 234 -17.47 -14.51 6.87
CA GLN A 234 -18.83 -14.38 6.34
C GLN A 234 -18.92 -13.23 5.33
N SER A 235 -18.11 -12.19 5.50
CA SER A 235 -18.09 -11.03 4.61
C SER A 235 -17.84 -11.44 3.15
N VAL A 236 -16.94 -12.40 2.93
CA VAL A 236 -16.56 -12.87 1.59
C VAL A 236 -17.69 -13.66 0.95
N VAL A 237 -18.46 -14.46 1.69
CA VAL A 237 -19.54 -15.27 1.11
C VAL A 237 -20.88 -14.52 0.98
N LEU A 238 -20.94 -13.26 1.40
CA LEU A 238 -22.13 -12.43 1.17
C LEU A 238 -22.31 -12.15 -0.34
N PRO A 239 -23.57 -12.01 -0.81
CA PRO A 239 -23.86 -11.66 -2.20
C PRO A 239 -23.15 -10.36 -2.63
N ASP A 240 -22.85 -10.27 -3.91
CA ASP A 240 -22.37 -9.04 -4.53
C ASP A 240 -23.36 -7.90 -4.33
N LEU A 241 -22.84 -6.68 -4.14
CA LEU A 241 -23.67 -5.49 -4.16
C LEU A 241 -24.30 -5.36 -5.56
N ASN A 242 -25.58 -5.01 -5.58
CA ASN A 242 -26.41 -4.96 -6.77
C ASN A 242 -27.46 -3.85 -6.64
N ALA A 243 -28.42 -3.78 -7.57
CA ALA A 243 -29.41 -2.72 -7.62
C ALA A 243 -30.38 -2.73 -6.42
N GLN A 244 -30.48 -3.85 -5.71
CA GLN A 244 -31.31 -4.03 -4.52
C GLN A 244 -30.56 -3.75 -3.23
N THR A 245 -29.25 -3.52 -3.29
CA THR A 245 -28.45 -3.19 -2.11
C THR A 245 -28.80 -1.79 -1.63
N GLU A 246 -29.27 -1.69 -0.39
CA GLU A 246 -29.55 -0.42 0.27
C GLU A 246 -28.27 0.42 0.44
N THR A 247 -28.39 1.72 0.15
CA THR A 247 -27.33 2.70 0.42
C THR A 247 -27.05 2.78 1.91
N ILE A 248 -25.77 2.75 2.30
CA ILE A 248 -25.36 2.95 3.68
C ILE A 248 -25.78 4.34 4.16
N SER A 249 -26.27 4.41 5.39
CA SER A 249 -26.71 5.63 6.04
C SER A 249 -25.78 5.99 7.19
N GLY A 250 -25.69 7.28 7.53
CA GLY A 250 -24.87 7.77 8.64
C GLY A 250 -23.43 8.16 8.30
N ILE A 251 -23.06 8.13 7.02
CA ILE A 251 -21.83 8.76 6.49
C ILE A 251 -22.18 10.13 5.91
N SER A 252 -21.42 11.16 6.26
CA SER A 252 -21.57 12.52 5.72
C SER A 252 -20.33 12.94 4.94
N ILE A 253 -20.51 13.84 3.98
CA ILE A 253 -19.40 14.53 3.31
C ILE A 253 -19.18 15.84 4.07
N VAL A 254 -17.98 16.01 4.63
CA VAL A 254 -17.62 17.20 5.44
C VAL A 254 -16.80 18.24 4.68
N GLY A 255 -16.37 17.91 3.47
CA GLY A 255 -15.60 18.83 2.64
C GLY A 255 -14.93 18.14 1.46
N LYS A 256 -13.92 18.82 0.93
CA LYS A 256 -13.05 18.34 -0.14
C LYS A 256 -11.61 18.20 0.38
N HIS A 257 -10.83 17.33 -0.24
CA HIS A 257 -9.37 17.33 -0.07
C HIS A 257 -8.78 18.61 -0.68
N SER A 258 -7.54 18.97 -0.33
CA SER A 258 -6.91 20.22 -0.81
C SER A 258 -6.78 20.26 -2.33
N ASP A 259 -6.78 19.11 -3.00
CA ASP A 259 -6.82 18.98 -4.46
C ASP A 259 -8.15 19.42 -5.09
N GLY A 260 -9.20 19.62 -4.29
CA GLY A 260 -10.54 20.00 -4.72
C GLY A 260 -11.34 18.88 -5.40
N VAL A 261 -10.76 17.69 -5.58
CA VAL A 261 -11.38 16.58 -6.32
C VAL A 261 -12.13 15.66 -5.36
N GLY A 262 -11.40 15.06 -4.42
CA GLY A 262 -11.91 14.07 -3.49
C GLY A 262 -12.85 14.65 -2.45
N SER A 263 -13.90 13.92 -2.08
CA SER A 263 -14.73 14.27 -0.92
C SER A 263 -14.19 13.62 0.34
N LYS A 264 -14.03 14.43 1.40
CA LYS A 264 -13.74 13.97 2.77
C LYS A 264 -15.01 13.43 3.41
N ARG A 265 -14.96 12.25 4.02
CA ARG A 265 -16.12 11.63 4.68
C ARG A 265 -15.89 11.35 6.15
N GLU A 266 -16.96 11.47 6.94
CA GLU A 266 -16.98 11.06 8.34
C GLU A 266 -18.20 10.17 8.65
N ILE A 267 -18.16 9.49 9.79
CA ILE A 267 -19.30 8.76 10.34
C ILE A 267 -20.11 9.71 11.23
N ALA A 268 -21.09 10.39 10.65
CA ALA A 268 -22.02 11.26 11.37
C ALA A 268 -22.98 10.50 12.30
N SER A 269 -23.24 9.22 12.03
CA SER A 269 -24.08 8.38 12.89
C SER A 269 -23.67 6.91 12.82
N LEU A 270 -22.93 6.46 13.83
CA LEU A 270 -22.46 5.09 13.92
C LEU A 270 -23.60 4.06 13.95
N SER A 271 -24.70 4.35 14.66
CA SER A 271 -25.86 3.45 14.73
C SER A 271 -26.54 3.27 13.37
N LYS A 272 -26.66 4.33 12.57
CA LYS A 272 -27.17 4.24 11.18
C LYS A 272 -26.23 3.43 10.29
N VAL A 273 -24.92 3.61 10.43
CA VAL A 273 -23.94 2.81 9.71
C VAL A 273 -24.08 1.33 10.10
N GLN A 274 -24.11 1.02 11.39
CA GLN A 274 -24.29 -0.35 11.88
C GLN A 274 -25.59 -0.99 11.38
N ALA A 275 -26.69 -0.23 11.28
CA ALA A 275 -27.98 -0.76 10.84
C ALA A 275 -28.06 -0.99 9.32
N SER A 276 -27.31 -0.24 8.51
CA SER A 276 -27.44 -0.23 7.04
C SER A 276 -26.26 -0.87 6.30
N HIS A 277 -25.08 -0.95 6.90
CA HIS A 277 -23.87 -1.38 6.22
C HIS A 277 -23.94 -2.88 5.85
N PRO A 278 -23.77 -3.23 4.56
CA PRO A 278 -24.08 -4.58 4.04
C PRO A 278 -23.26 -5.69 4.69
N TYR A 279 -22.00 -5.41 5.02
CA TYR A 279 -21.08 -6.43 5.58
C TYR A 279 -21.02 -6.51 7.11
N ILE A 280 -21.62 -5.56 7.86
CA ILE A 280 -21.52 -5.56 9.34
C ILE A 280 -22.88 -5.56 10.06
N LYS A 281 -23.99 -5.27 9.38
CA LYS A 281 -25.31 -5.14 10.02
C LYS A 281 -25.79 -6.41 10.72
N GLY A 282 -25.41 -7.58 10.20
CA GLY A 282 -25.75 -8.89 10.77
C GLY A 282 -24.70 -9.49 11.71
N VAL A 283 -23.59 -8.78 11.97
CA VAL A 283 -22.51 -9.33 12.81
C VAL A 283 -22.91 -9.18 14.28
N SER A 284 -23.07 -10.32 14.97
CA SER A 284 -23.44 -10.39 16.39
C SER A 284 -22.27 -10.09 17.33
N GLY A 285 -21.06 -10.43 16.92
CA GLY A 285 -19.83 -10.19 17.67
C GLY A 285 -18.59 -10.58 16.88
N TYR A 286 -17.42 -10.26 17.44
CA TYR A 286 -16.11 -10.64 16.91
C TYR A 286 -15.41 -11.54 17.92
N GLY A 287 -14.50 -12.39 17.43
CA GLY A 287 -13.68 -13.24 18.31
C GLY A 287 -12.82 -12.44 19.28
N GLU A 288 -12.33 -13.10 20.33
CA GLU A 288 -11.40 -12.49 21.27
C GLU A 288 -10.13 -12.01 20.56
N GLY A 289 -9.65 -10.81 20.91
CA GLY A 289 -8.48 -10.18 20.25
C GLY A 289 -8.77 -9.55 18.88
N CYS A 290 -9.97 -9.76 18.32
CA CYS A 290 -10.36 -9.19 17.03
C CYS A 290 -10.84 -7.75 17.14
N PHE A 291 -10.70 -7.00 16.06
CA PHE A 291 -11.15 -5.61 16.01
C PHE A 291 -12.67 -5.54 15.86
N SER A 292 -13.33 -4.76 16.73
CA SER A 292 -14.77 -4.51 16.61
C SER A 292 -15.03 -3.55 15.45
N VAL A 293 -15.14 -4.08 14.23
CA VAL A 293 -15.40 -3.27 13.03
C VAL A 293 -16.73 -2.51 13.15
N LYS A 294 -17.72 -3.05 13.87
CA LYS A 294 -18.97 -2.31 14.18
C LYS A 294 -18.74 -1.02 14.96
N SER A 295 -17.70 -0.94 15.79
CA SER A 295 -17.42 0.24 16.62
C SER A 295 -16.66 1.32 15.86
N ASN A 296 -15.90 0.93 14.84
CA ASN A 296 -15.15 1.84 13.98
C ASN A 296 -15.08 1.25 12.57
N PRO A 297 -16.16 1.38 11.77
CA PRO A 297 -16.23 0.73 10.47
C PRO A 297 -15.31 1.42 9.46
N LEU A 298 -14.67 0.60 8.62
CA LEU A 298 -13.94 1.07 7.44
C LEU A 298 -14.93 1.67 6.45
N ILE A 299 -14.68 2.89 5.98
CA ILE A 299 -15.47 3.56 4.95
C ILE A 299 -14.59 3.95 3.77
N TYR A 300 -15.23 4.26 2.64
CA TYR A 300 -14.50 4.79 1.51
C TYR A 300 -14.12 6.23 1.83
N ASP A 301 -12.85 6.58 1.67
CA ASP A 301 -12.39 7.96 1.72
C ASP A 301 -11.40 8.18 0.59
N TYR A 302 -11.54 9.29 -0.13
CA TYR A 302 -10.63 9.59 -1.23
C TYR A 302 -9.24 9.88 -0.66
N GLY A 303 -8.17 9.31 -1.22
CA GLY A 303 -6.84 9.43 -0.62
C GLY A 303 -6.64 8.62 0.67
N GLY A 304 -7.69 7.97 1.19
CA GLY A 304 -7.59 7.06 2.33
C GLY A 304 -6.61 5.92 2.04
N LYS A 305 -5.67 5.69 2.96
CA LYS A 305 -4.65 4.65 2.86
C LYS A 305 -4.52 3.92 4.20
N PRO A 306 -4.25 2.61 4.17
CA PRO A 306 -3.98 1.89 5.40
C PRO A 306 -2.70 2.39 6.06
N TYR A 307 -2.64 2.25 7.38
CA TYR A 307 -1.41 2.49 8.12
C TYR A 307 -0.36 1.41 7.77
N GLY A 308 0.90 1.83 7.74
CA GLY A 308 2.05 0.96 7.54
C GLY A 308 3.33 1.77 7.75
N THR A 309 4.35 1.14 8.30
CA THR A 309 5.68 1.75 8.47
C THR A 309 6.63 1.28 7.37
N THR A 310 7.84 1.82 7.38
CA THR A 310 8.91 1.48 6.41
C THR A 310 9.67 0.20 6.78
N ALA A 311 9.43 -0.34 7.98
CA ALA A 311 10.01 -1.60 8.43
C ALA A 311 9.61 -2.75 7.51
N ALA A 312 10.55 -3.67 7.27
CA ALA A 312 10.36 -4.77 6.32
C ALA A 312 9.24 -5.75 6.71
N ASP A 313 8.99 -5.90 8.02
CA ASP A 313 7.98 -6.76 8.61
C ASP A 313 6.71 -6.00 9.04
N SER A 314 6.64 -4.69 8.74
CA SER A 314 5.50 -3.85 9.08
C SER A 314 4.22 -4.42 8.47
N PRO A 315 3.15 -4.63 9.25
CA PRO A 315 1.88 -5.05 8.70
C PRO A 315 1.16 -3.89 8.01
N ILE A 316 0.29 -4.21 7.05
CA ILE A 316 -0.76 -3.30 6.59
C ILE A 316 -1.85 -3.29 7.65
N ASP A 317 -2.08 -2.14 8.28
CA ASP A 317 -3.07 -1.97 9.34
C ASP A 317 -4.27 -1.14 8.84
N MET A 318 -5.37 -1.86 8.63
CA MET A 318 -6.68 -1.32 8.22
C MET A 318 -7.47 -0.72 9.40
N PHE A 319 -6.97 -0.86 10.63
CA PHE A 319 -7.66 -0.52 11.88
C PHE A 319 -7.05 0.69 12.59
N LYS A 320 -6.04 1.31 11.97
CA LYS A 320 -5.42 2.56 12.40
C LYS A 320 -5.56 3.59 11.29
N ASN A 321 -6.18 4.72 11.63
CA ASN A 321 -6.29 5.83 10.68
C ASN A 321 -4.91 6.43 10.42
N ASN A 322 -4.61 6.70 9.15
CA ASN A 322 -3.37 7.35 8.75
C ASN A 322 -3.56 8.34 7.58
N GLY A 323 -4.80 8.59 7.12
CA GLY A 323 -5.14 9.41 5.94
C GLY A 323 -5.10 10.93 6.18
N ASP A 324 -5.06 11.69 5.08
CA ASP A 324 -5.08 13.18 5.03
C ASP A 324 -6.51 13.78 5.19
N GLY A 325 -7.52 12.92 5.20
CA GLY A 325 -8.94 13.28 5.12
C GLY A 325 -9.56 13.61 6.47
N THR A 326 -9.89 12.56 7.23
CA THR A 326 -10.71 12.64 8.44
C THR A 326 -10.21 11.70 9.54
N LYS A 327 -10.93 11.61 10.68
CA LYS A 327 -10.60 10.72 11.80
C LYS A 327 -11.07 9.27 11.62
N VAL A 328 -11.73 8.96 10.51
CA VAL A 328 -12.30 7.62 10.25
C VAL A 328 -11.24 6.66 9.70
N LEU A 329 -11.54 5.36 9.73
CA LEU A 329 -10.79 4.39 8.94
C LEU A 329 -11.21 4.56 7.47
N GLY A 330 -10.36 5.23 6.69
CA GLY A 330 -10.57 5.49 5.28
C GLY A 330 -9.69 4.61 4.39
N ILE A 331 -10.25 4.10 3.31
CA ILE A 331 -9.49 3.47 2.22
C ILE A 331 -10.01 3.94 0.87
N ASP A 332 -9.09 4.16 -0.06
CA ASP A 332 -9.42 4.44 -1.44
C ASP A 332 -9.18 3.23 -2.36
N CYS A 333 -9.61 3.39 -3.61
CA CYS A 333 -9.53 2.37 -4.64
C CYS A 333 -8.11 1.80 -4.82
N SER A 334 -7.10 2.67 -4.85
CA SER A 334 -5.71 2.30 -5.06
C SER A 334 -5.05 1.65 -3.86
N GLY A 335 -5.39 2.09 -2.64
CA GLY A 335 -4.95 1.48 -1.40
C GLY A 335 -5.49 0.06 -1.26
N TYR A 336 -6.73 -0.19 -1.70
CA TYR A 336 -7.30 -1.54 -1.68
C TYR A 336 -6.65 -2.47 -2.72
N VAL A 337 -6.43 -1.99 -3.95
CA VAL A 337 -5.73 -2.79 -4.97
C VAL A 337 -4.29 -3.08 -4.53
N TYR A 338 -3.55 -2.09 -4.02
CA TYR A 338 -2.22 -2.33 -3.47
C TYR A 338 -2.24 -3.37 -2.35
N THR A 339 -3.14 -3.21 -1.38
CA THR A 339 -3.27 -4.14 -0.24
C THR A 339 -3.54 -5.56 -0.73
N SER A 340 -4.45 -5.72 -1.69
CA SER A 340 -4.79 -7.01 -2.30
C SER A 340 -3.56 -7.69 -2.92
N MET A 341 -2.72 -6.92 -3.61
CA MET A 341 -1.51 -7.45 -4.25
C MET A 341 -0.44 -7.78 -3.22
N ALA A 342 -0.21 -6.87 -2.27
CA ALA A 342 0.85 -6.99 -1.28
C ALA A 342 0.62 -8.17 -0.32
N THR A 343 -0.63 -8.40 0.09
CA THR A 343 -0.99 -9.52 0.97
C THR A 343 -0.92 -10.87 0.28
N ALA A 344 -0.87 -10.90 -1.05
CA ALA A 344 -0.61 -12.09 -1.85
C ALA A 344 0.88 -12.28 -2.21
N GLY A 345 1.76 -11.36 -1.82
CA GLY A 345 3.18 -11.39 -2.20
C GLY A 345 3.44 -10.99 -3.66
N LEU A 346 2.53 -10.22 -4.27
CA LEU A 346 2.64 -9.73 -5.63
C LEU A 346 3.26 -8.33 -5.63
N ARG A 347 4.47 -8.21 -6.19
CA ARG A 347 5.16 -6.92 -6.34
C ARG A 347 4.49 -6.11 -7.44
N LEU A 348 4.46 -4.79 -7.27
CA LEU A 348 4.08 -3.90 -8.37
C LEU A 348 5.29 -3.49 -9.23
N LYS A 349 6.49 -3.53 -8.67
CA LYS A 349 7.76 -3.23 -9.32
C LYS A 349 8.76 -4.36 -9.10
N SER A 350 9.37 -4.83 -10.19
CA SER A 350 10.39 -5.89 -10.15
C SER A 350 11.61 -5.46 -9.33
N GLY A 351 12.21 -6.42 -8.62
CA GLY A 351 13.45 -6.20 -7.85
C GLY A 351 13.33 -5.32 -6.60
N ARG A 352 12.15 -4.76 -6.30
CA ARG A 352 11.91 -3.96 -5.09
C ARG A 352 11.27 -4.82 -3.99
N ALA A 353 11.72 -4.65 -2.75
CA ALA A 353 11.05 -5.24 -1.59
C ALA A 353 9.63 -4.69 -1.46
N LEU A 354 8.70 -5.55 -1.06
CA LEU A 354 7.31 -5.18 -0.84
C LEU A 354 7.17 -4.66 0.61
N LYS A 355 6.69 -3.43 0.80
CA LYS A 355 6.59 -2.77 2.12
C LYS A 355 5.16 -2.31 2.39
N ALA A 356 4.69 -2.32 3.64
CA ALA A 356 3.37 -1.79 3.97
C ALA A 356 3.24 -0.30 3.59
N SER A 357 4.31 0.49 3.76
CA SER A 357 4.36 1.91 3.37
C SER A 357 4.16 2.17 1.88
N ASP A 358 4.40 1.20 0.99
CA ASP A 358 4.23 1.42 -0.45
C ASP A 358 2.73 1.54 -0.85
N SER A 359 1.80 1.33 0.09
CA SER A 359 0.37 1.65 -0.11
C SER A 359 0.14 3.13 -0.41
N TRP A 360 1.03 4.00 0.05
CA TRP A 360 1.01 5.46 -0.15
C TRP A 360 1.51 5.89 -1.53
N ALA A 361 2.19 5.00 -2.24
CA ALA A 361 2.99 5.36 -3.39
C ALA A 361 2.22 5.38 -4.72
N TRP A 362 1.16 4.58 -4.81
CA TRP A 362 0.50 4.30 -6.09
C TRP A 362 -0.92 4.86 -6.13
N GLY A 363 -1.13 5.90 -6.94
CA GLY A 363 -2.47 6.39 -7.29
C GLY A 363 -3.09 5.59 -8.45
N SER A 364 -4.40 5.73 -8.67
CA SER A 364 -5.12 5.08 -9.78
C SER A 364 -4.55 5.42 -11.17
N SER A 365 -4.05 6.64 -11.37
CA SER A 365 -3.35 7.07 -12.59
C SER A 365 -2.14 6.21 -12.94
N SER A 366 -1.40 5.74 -11.93
CA SER A 366 -0.22 4.88 -12.09
C SER A 366 -0.59 3.62 -12.87
N TYR A 367 -1.77 3.05 -12.61
CA TYR A 367 -2.25 1.81 -13.22
C TYR A 367 -2.79 1.98 -14.65
N VAL A 368 -3.02 3.22 -15.12
CA VAL A 368 -3.46 3.45 -16.51
C VAL A 368 -2.33 3.14 -17.49
N GLU A 369 -1.10 3.56 -17.19
CA GLU A 369 0.09 3.29 -18.00
C GLU A 369 1.18 2.62 -17.15
N PRO A 370 0.95 1.37 -16.68
CA PRO A 370 1.72 0.83 -15.58
C PRO A 370 3.22 0.75 -15.86
N GLN A 371 3.62 0.29 -17.05
CA GLN A 371 5.04 0.16 -17.39
C GLN A 371 5.75 1.51 -17.46
N ASN A 372 5.06 2.54 -17.99
CA ASN A 372 5.61 3.90 -18.06
C ASN A 372 5.68 4.57 -16.68
N ASN A 373 4.81 4.15 -15.76
CA ASN A 373 4.72 4.68 -14.39
C ASN A 373 5.48 3.84 -13.35
N GLY A 374 6.41 2.98 -13.79
CA GLY A 374 7.27 2.21 -12.87
C GLY A 374 6.65 0.93 -12.29
N LEU A 375 5.39 0.61 -12.61
CA LEU A 375 4.71 -0.64 -12.24
C LEU A 375 5.12 -1.79 -13.17
N THR A 376 6.41 -2.12 -13.16
CA THR A 376 7.03 -3.07 -14.11
C THR A 376 6.54 -4.51 -14.00
N CYS A 377 5.80 -4.85 -12.93
CA CYS A 377 5.18 -6.17 -12.74
C CYS A 377 3.75 -6.28 -13.27
N LEU A 378 3.20 -5.19 -13.81
CA LEU A 378 1.89 -5.18 -14.45
C LEU A 378 2.06 -5.01 -15.96
N SER A 379 1.15 -5.61 -16.73
CA SER A 379 1.13 -5.49 -18.20
C SER A 379 -0.29 -5.30 -18.68
N LYS A 380 -0.50 -4.38 -19.64
CA LYS A 380 -1.76 -4.32 -20.39
C LYS A 380 -2.03 -5.68 -21.03
N ILE A 381 -3.25 -6.19 -20.89
CA ILE A 381 -3.59 -7.49 -21.48
C ILE A 381 -3.88 -7.33 -22.98
N SER A 382 -3.66 -8.40 -23.72
CA SER A 382 -4.20 -8.55 -25.08
C SER A 382 -5.45 -9.43 -25.03
N VAL A 383 -6.43 -9.10 -25.87
CA VAL A 383 -7.62 -9.92 -26.11
C VAL A 383 -7.41 -10.73 -27.38
N THR A 384 -7.75 -12.01 -27.31
CA THR A 384 -7.61 -12.99 -28.40
C THR A 384 -8.95 -13.70 -28.58
N PRO A 385 -9.12 -14.54 -29.62
CA PRO A 385 -10.35 -15.32 -29.79
C PRO A 385 -10.67 -16.22 -28.58
N ALA A 386 -9.65 -16.68 -27.86
CA ALA A 386 -9.78 -17.61 -26.74
C ALA A 386 -9.56 -16.95 -25.36
N THR A 387 -9.11 -15.69 -25.30
CA THR A 387 -8.77 -15.03 -24.04
C THR A 387 -9.33 -13.62 -24.00
N SER A 388 -10.07 -13.33 -22.94
CA SER A 388 -10.66 -12.04 -22.63
C SER A 388 -10.25 -11.58 -21.22
N LEU A 389 -11.09 -10.75 -20.60
CA LEU A 389 -11.06 -10.42 -19.17
C LEU A 389 -11.05 -11.70 -18.32
N LYS A 390 -10.22 -11.74 -17.29
CA LYS A 390 -10.16 -12.82 -16.30
C LYS A 390 -10.26 -12.28 -14.89
N ALA A 391 -10.62 -13.15 -13.97
CA ALA A 391 -10.42 -12.89 -12.54
C ALA A 391 -8.95 -12.53 -12.27
N GLY A 392 -8.73 -11.58 -11.38
CA GLY A 392 -7.42 -11.05 -11.03
C GLY A 392 -6.88 -9.95 -11.95
N ASP A 393 -7.56 -9.64 -13.05
CA ASP A 393 -7.26 -8.45 -13.86
C ASP A 393 -7.56 -7.18 -13.06
N ILE A 394 -6.80 -6.13 -13.32
CA ILE A 394 -6.99 -4.79 -12.75
C ILE A 394 -7.51 -3.90 -13.87
N VAL A 395 -8.55 -3.12 -13.59
CA VAL A 395 -9.10 -2.12 -14.50
C VAL A 395 -8.85 -0.74 -13.91
N ALA A 396 -8.20 0.14 -14.67
CA ALA A 396 -7.81 1.46 -14.20
C ALA A 396 -8.28 2.55 -15.16
N VAL A 397 -8.76 3.65 -14.60
CA VAL A 397 -8.97 4.94 -15.27
C VAL A 397 -8.36 6.04 -14.42
N TYR A 398 -8.16 7.23 -14.98
CA TYR A 398 -7.79 8.39 -14.17
C TYR A 398 -8.86 8.70 -13.13
N GLY A 399 -8.53 8.44 -11.86
CA GLY A 399 -9.38 8.67 -10.69
C GLY A 399 -9.99 7.41 -10.09
N HIS A 400 -9.88 6.23 -10.70
CA HIS A 400 -10.40 4.98 -10.12
C HIS A 400 -9.67 3.74 -10.61
N VAL A 401 -9.48 2.76 -9.72
CA VAL A 401 -8.89 1.46 -10.05
C VAL A 401 -9.65 0.35 -9.32
N LEU A 402 -9.85 -0.79 -9.97
CA LEU A 402 -10.56 -1.94 -9.39
C LEU A 402 -9.91 -3.25 -9.84
N LEU A 403 -10.22 -4.33 -9.12
CA LEU A 403 -9.80 -5.69 -9.44
C LEU A 403 -11.02 -6.51 -9.87
N ILE A 404 -10.86 -7.40 -10.84
CA ILE A 404 -11.91 -8.35 -11.24
C ILE A 404 -11.88 -9.53 -10.26
N ASP A 405 -12.89 -9.66 -9.40
CA ASP A 405 -12.98 -10.76 -8.43
C ASP A 405 -13.37 -12.07 -9.11
N LYS A 406 -14.43 -12.00 -9.92
CA LYS A 406 -14.98 -13.12 -10.68
C LYS A 406 -15.20 -12.69 -12.11
N ALA A 407 -14.90 -13.56 -13.06
CA ALA A 407 -15.30 -13.42 -14.45
C ALA A 407 -16.12 -14.65 -14.81
N GLY A 408 -17.33 -14.45 -15.33
CA GLY A 408 -18.16 -15.52 -15.88
C GLY A 408 -17.55 -16.13 -17.13
N SER A 409 -18.22 -17.13 -17.70
CA SER A 409 -17.74 -17.80 -18.92
C SER A 409 -17.75 -16.88 -20.15
N ASP A 410 -18.59 -15.85 -20.13
CA ASP A 410 -18.67 -14.81 -21.16
C ASP A 410 -18.71 -13.42 -20.52
N PRO A 411 -17.58 -12.93 -19.97
CA PRO A 411 -17.57 -11.75 -19.10
C PRO A 411 -18.07 -10.49 -19.81
N PHE A 412 -18.00 -10.45 -21.14
CA PHE A 412 -18.46 -9.30 -21.93
C PHE A 412 -19.75 -9.57 -22.72
N GLY A 413 -20.38 -10.74 -22.58
CA GLY A 413 -21.61 -11.07 -23.30
C GLY A 413 -21.42 -11.17 -24.83
N ILE A 414 -20.26 -11.62 -25.30
CA ILE A 414 -19.88 -11.62 -26.73
C ILE A 414 -20.11 -12.96 -27.42
N ALA A 415 -20.59 -14.00 -26.72
CA ALA A 415 -20.78 -15.33 -27.27
C ALA A 415 -21.75 -15.36 -28.46
N SER A 416 -22.78 -14.51 -28.46
CA SER A 416 -23.77 -14.43 -29.53
C SER A 416 -23.34 -13.60 -30.75
N ALA A 417 -22.28 -12.79 -30.63
CA ALA A 417 -21.82 -11.95 -31.73
C ALA A 417 -21.22 -12.78 -32.87
N LYS A 418 -21.67 -12.52 -34.10
CA LYS A 418 -21.24 -13.23 -35.33
C LYS A 418 -20.55 -12.31 -36.33
N THR A 419 -20.82 -11.01 -36.25
CA THR A 419 -20.31 -10.00 -37.19
C THR A 419 -19.70 -8.82 -36.43
N GLU A 420 -18.87 -8.02 -37.11
CA GLU A 420 -18.32 -6.78 -36.51
C GLU A 420 -19.43 -5.81 -36.09
N SER A 421 -20.55 -5.80 -36.82
CA SER A 421 -21.73 -4.98 -36.47
C SER A 421 -22.39 -5.42 -35.17
N ASP A 422 -22.24 -6.68 -34.74
CA ASP A 422 -22.74 -7.11 -33.44
C ASP A 422 -21.85 -6.60 -32.31
N CYS A 423 -20.55 -6.47 -32.57
CA CYS A 423 -19.60 -5.96 -31.57
C CYS A 423 -19.91 -4.53 -31.13
N SER A 424 -20.42 -3.66 -32.01
CA SER A 424 -20.79 -2.29 -31.66
C SER A 424 -22.04 -2.18 -30.77
N LYS A 425 -22.81 -3.26 -30.65
CA LYS A 425 -24.03 -3.33 -29.81
C LYS A 425 -23.76 -3.80 -28.39
N ILE A 426 -22.53 -4.19 -28.07
CA ILE A 426 -22.17 -4.68 -26.73
C ILE A 426 -22.33 -3.55 -25.72
N LYS A 427 -23.00 -3.86 -24.60
CA LYS A 427 -23.29 -2.93 -23.52
C LYS A 427 -23.01 -3.55 -22.16
N SER A 428 -22.69 -2.70 -21.19
CA SER A 428 -22.36 -3.13 -19.83
C SER A 428 -23.49 -3.89 -19.13
N SER A 429 -24.74 -3.76 -19.59
CA SER A 429 -25.87 -4.54 -19.08
C SER A 429 -25.77 -6.05 -19.37
N GLY A 430 -24.98 -6.45 -20.37
CA GLY A 430 -24.72 -7.85 -20.72
C GLY A 430 -23.43 -8.42 -20.12
N PHE A 431 -22.71 -7.66 -19.29
CA PHE A 431 -21.47 -8.12 -18.68
C PHE A 431 -21.74 -9.14 -17.58
N ASP A 432 -20.82 -10.09 -17.41
CA ASP A 432 -20.92 -11.16 -16.42
C ASP A 432 -19.60 -11.25 -15.63
N PHE A 433 -19.38 -10.27 -14.76
CA PHE A 433 -18.24 -10.27 -13.85
C PHE A 433 -18.54 -9.42 -12.60
N THR A 434 -17.76 -9.69 -11.55
CA THR A 434 -17.81 -8.99 -10.27
C THR A 434 -16.53 -8.19 -10.10
N VAL A 435 -16.65 -6.95 -9.63
CA VAL A 435 -15.50 -6.10 -9.29
C VAL A 435 -15.27 -6.06 -7.79
N ALA A 436 -14.03 -6.22 -7.36
CA ALA A 436 -13.55 -5.89 -6.03
C ALA A 436 -12.99 -4.45 -6.06
N GLN A 437 -13.51 -3.56 -5.23
CA GLN A 437 -13.11 -2.16 -5.24
C GLN A 437 -13.26 -1.49 -3.89
N SER A 438 -12.77 -0.25 -3.81
CA SER A 438 -13.21 0.72 -2.81
C SER A 438 -13.67 1.99 -3.52
N SER A 439 -14.90 2.43 -3.29
CA SER A 439 -15.52 3.51 -4.07
C SER A 439 -16.63 4.21 -3.27
N PRO A 440 -17.10 5.40 -3.70
CA PRO A 440 -18.18 6.11 -3.02
C PRO A 440 -19.57 5.50 -3.28
N ASN A 441 -19.65 4.41 -4.04
CA ASN A 441 -20.91 3.74 -4.34
C ASN A 441 -21.58 3.18 -3.08
N VAL A 442 -22.90 3.06 -3.12
CA VAL A 442 -23.73 2.59 -1.98
C VAL A 442 -23.45 3.41 -0.72
N GLY A 443 -23.14 4.70 -0.90
CA GLY A 443 -22.88 5.68 0.16
C GLY A 443 -21.52 5.54 0.87
N GLY A 444 -20.56 4.81 0.28
CA GLY A 444 -19.17 4.78 0.75
C GLY A 444 -18.86 3.68 1.77
N VAL A 445 -19.30 2.45 1.50
CA VAL A 445 -19.16 1.23 2.33
C VAL A 445 -17.70 0.85 2.68
N GLY A 446 -16.69 1.48 2.08
CA GLY A 446 -15.29 1.06 2.21
C GLY A 446 -14.92 0.16 1.06
N ILE A 447 -14.54 -1.08 1.34
CA ILE A 447 -14.23 -2.10 0.33
C ILE A 447 -15.48 -2.93 0.04
N ASN A 448 -15.70 -3.32 -1.21
CA ASN A 448 -16.89 -4.07 -1.61
C ASN A 448 -16.63 -4.95 -2.82
N PHE A 449 -17.53 -5.92 -3.01
CA PHE A 449 -17.70 -6.66 -4.25
C PHE A 449 -19.00 -6.24 -4.92
N PHE A 450 -18.96 -5.90 -6.20
CA PHE A 450 -20.09 -5.30 -6.92
C PHE A 450 -20.33 -5.99 -8.26
N ASP A 451 -21.59 -6.33 -8.58
CA ASP A 451 -21.99 -6.74 -9.93
C ASP A 451 -21.68 -5.64 -10.94
N ALA A 452 -20.85 -5.95 -11.94
CA ALA A 452 -20.42 -4.99 -12.95
C ALA A 452 -21.58 -4.36 -13.72
N ARG A 453 -22.67 -5.08 -13.96
CA ARG A 453 -23.85 -4.57 -14.70
C ARG A 453 -24.51 -3.41 -13.99
N VAL A 454 -24.49 -3.44 -12.65
CA VAL A 454 -25.07 -2.41 -11.80
C VAL A 454 -24.05 -1.32 -11.50
N TYR A 455 -22.78 -1.71 -11.26
CA TYR A 455 -21.73 -0.77 -10.95
C TYR A 455 -21.41 0.17 -12.12
N LEU A 456 -21.19 -0.35 -13.33
CA LEU A 456 -20.65 0.44 -14.43
C LEU A 456 -21.49 1.68 -14.80
N PRO A 457 -22.83 1.63 -14.84
CA PRO A 457 -23.67 2.82 -15.04
C PRO A 457 -23.41 3.97 -14.04
N THR A 458 -22.83 3.69 -12.88
CA THR A 458 -22.48 4.72 -11.88
C THR A 458 -21.13 5.41 -12.15
N SER A 459 -20.36 4.93 -13.13
CA SER A 459 -19.04 5.45 -13.49
C SER A 459 -18.88 5.50 -15.02
N ALA A 460 -19.23 6.64 -15.61
CA ALA A 460 -19.22 6.83 -17.07
C ALA A 460 -17.87 6.47 -17.71
N LYS A 461 -16.74 6.84 -17.09
CA LYS A 461 -15.39 6.51 -17.59
C LYS A 461 -15.14 5.00 -17.62
N MET A 462 -15.46 4.29 -16.54
CA MET A 462 -15.31 2.83 -16.48
C MET A 462 -16.24 2.14 -17.46
N GLN A 463 -17.51 2.58 -17.54
CA GLN A 463 -18.49 2.03 -18.47
C GLN A 463 -18.03 2.17 -19.92
N THR A 464 -17.75 3.39 -20.36
CA THR A 464 -17.33 3.64 -21.75
C THR A 464 -16.04 2.91 -22.10
N GLY A 465 -15.05 2.93 -21.19
CA GLY A 465 -13.78 2.25 -21.42
C GLY A 465 -13.92 0.72 -21.51
N LEU A 466 -14.72 0.10 -20.64
CA LEU A 466 -14.94 -1.35 -20.67
C LEU A 466 -15.86 -1.79 -21.80
N GLU A 467 -16.88 -1.01 -22.18
CA GLU A 467 -17.65 -1.27 -23.41
C GLU A 467 -16.74 -1.22 -24.65
N LYS A 468 -15.80 -0.28 -24.70
CA LYS A 468 -14.82 -0.24 -25.79
C LYS A 468 -13.84 -1.43 -25.74
N TYR A 469 -13.46 -1.88 -24.55
CA TYR A 469 -12.63 -3.07 -24.39
C TYR A 469 -13.37 -4.34 -24.84
N ALA A 470 -14.64 -4.47 -24.47
CA ALA A 470 -15.55 -5.54 -24.88
C ALA A 470 -15.76 -5.58 -26.39
N TYR A 471 -15.88 -4.41 -27.03
CA TYR A 471 -15.89 -4.29 -28.49
C TYR A 471 -14.65 -4.92 -29.13
N TYR A 472 -13.45 -4.65 -28.61
CA TYR A 472 -12.22 -5.27 -29.14
C TYR A 472 -12.11 -6.76 -28.83
N ALA A 473 -12.59 -7.22 -27.68
CA ALA A 473 -12.68 -8.65 -27.38
C ALA A 473 -13.63 -9.37 -28.35
N CYS A 474 -14.74 -8.74 -28.70
CA CYS A 474 -15.64 -9.24 -29.73
C CYS A 474 -15.01 -9.26 -31.12
N LEU A 475 -14.31 -8.19 -31.52
CA LEU A 475 -13.55 -8.19 -32.77
C LEU A 475 -12.48 -9.29 -32.79
N ALA A 476 -11.80 -9.52 -31.67
CA ALA A 476 -10.82 -10.61 -31.55
C ALA A 476 -11.44 -11.96 -31.92
N LYS A 477 -12.63 -12.24 -31.35
CA LYS A 477 -13.42 -13.43 -31.65
C LYS A 477 -13.89 -13.46 -33.12
N VAL A 478 -14.60 -12.44 -33.58
CA VAL A 478 -15.25 -12.41 -34.91
C VAL A 478 -14.21 -12.47 -36.04
N ASN A 479 -13.08 -11.77 -35.88
CA ASN A 479 -12.06 -11.68 -36.91
C ASN A 479 -10.93 -12.69 -36.76
N ASN A 480 -10.97 -13.54 -35.72
CA ASN A 480 -9.92 -14.47 -35.35
C ASN A 480 -8.53 -13.78 -35.24
N LYS A 481 -8.49 -12.61 -34.58
CA LYS A 481 -7.28 -11.77 -34.45
C LYS A 481 -6.99 -11.45 -32.98
N THR A 482 -5.74 -11.08 -32.71
CA THR A 482 -5.34 -10.56 -31.40
C THR A 482 -5.35 -9.04 -31.43
N TYR A 483 -5.89 -8.42 -30.39
CA TYR A 483 -5.87 -6.98 -30.19
C TYR A 483 -5.26 -6.66 -28.82
N THR A 484 -4.50 -5.58 -28.74
CA THR A 484 -4.07 -4.99 -27.46
C THR A 484 -4.77 -3.64 -27.36
N PRO A 485 -5.98 -3.59 -26.78
CA PRO A 485 -6.78 -2.37 -26.80
C PRO A 485 -6.04 -1.24 -26.09
N ASN A 486 -5.81 -0.15 -26.80
CA ASN A 486 -5.37 1.10 -26.22
C ASN A 486 -6.53 2.10 -26.31
N VAL A 487 -7.26 2.26 -25.21
CA VAL A 487 -8.43 3.14 -25.16
C VAL A 487 -8.10 4.51 -24.54
N GLY A 488 -6.81 4.77 -24.25
CA GLY A 488 -6.24 6.05 -23.79
C GLY A 488 -6.65 6.49 -22.38
N THR A 489 -7.90 6.24 -21.99
CA THR A 489 -8.48 6.66 -20.71
C THR A 489 -8.71 5.51 -19.74
N LEU A 490 -8.59 4.27 -20.23
CA LEU A 490 -8.74 3.04 -19.47
C LEU A 490 -7.66 2.04 -19.86
N SER A 491 -7.21 1.25 -18.89
CA SER A 491 -6.40 0.07 -19.12
C SER A 491 -6.94 -1.13 -18.37
N VAL A 492 -6.91 -2.29 -19.02
CA VAL A 492 -7.06 -3.59 -18.37
C VAL A 492 -5.67 -4.22 -18.31
N ILE A 493 -5.20 -4.49 -17.11
CA ILE A 493 -3.82 -4.89 -16.84
C ILE A 493 -3.81 -6.15 -15.99
N ARG A 494 -2.78 -6.97 -16.13
CA ARG A 494 -2.59 -8.21 -15.38
C ARG A 494 -1.19 -8.24 -14.79
N HIS A 495 -1.10 -8.77 -13.58
CA HIS A 495 0.18 -9.04 -12.95
C HIS A 495 0.93 -10.17 -13.68
N LYS A 496 2.23 -10.00 -13.90
CA LYS A 496 3.05 -10.93 -14.70
C LYS A 496 3.22 -12.30 -14.04
N GLY A 497 3.22 -12.36 -12.72
CA GLY A 497 3.39 -13.61 -11.95
C GLY A 497 4.78 -14.25 -12.09
N THR A 498 5.76 -13.51 -12.62
CA THR A 498 7.16 -13.95 -12.73
C THR A 498 7.87 -13.88 -11.39
N THR A 499 8.93 -14.67 -11.19
CA THR A 499 9.69 -14.73 -9.92
C THR A 499 10.16 -13.35 -9.43
N ASP A 500 10.64 -12.49 -10.33
CA ASP A 500 11.09 -11.12 -9.97
C ASP A 500 9.94 -10.21 -9.50
N CYS A 501 8.70 -10.61 -9.80
CA CYS A 501 7.46 -9.95 -9.40
C CYS A 501 6.78 -10.62 -8.21
N MET A 502 7.43 -11.60 -7.59
CA MET A 502 6.98 -12.23 -6.34
C MET A 502 7.88 -11.79 -5.19
N ALA A 503 7.31 -11.73 -3.99
CA ALA A 503 8.02 -11.43 -2.74
C ALA A 503 7.38 -12.21 -1.57
N PRO A 504 8.04 -12.30 -0.41
CA PRO A 504 7.32 -12.50 0.84
C PRO A 504 6.17 -11.50 0.93
N ARG A 505 4.99 -11.99 1.32
CA ARG A 505 3.82 -11.13 1.45
C ARG A 505 3.99 -10.13 2.58
N VAL A 506 3.26 -9.03 2.48
CA VAL A 506 3.06 -8.13 3.61
C VAL A 506 1.88 -8.65 4.43
N LYS A 507 2.10 -8.89 5.72
CA LYS A 507 1.03 -9.34 6.63
C LYS A 507 0.02 -8.23 6.85
N MET A 508 -1.22 -8.59 7.15
CA MET A 508 -2.18 -7.61 7.65
C MET A 508 -2.25 -7.68 9.17
N ALA A 509 -2.45 -6.53 9.80
CA ALA A 509 -2.76 -6.48 11.21
C ALA A 509 -4.02 -7.32 11.47
N ARG A 510 -4.05 -8.10 12.56
CA ARG A 510 -5.21 -8.88 13.00
C ARG A 510 -5.78 -9.89 11.97
N GLU A 511 -4.98 -10.33 11.00
CA GLU A 511 -5.41 -11.38 10.07
C GLU A 511 -5.61 -12.75 10.74
N ALA A 512 -5.05 -12.97 11.93
CA ALA A 512 -5.30 -14.17 12.73
C ALA A 512 -6.80 -14.36 13.05
N CYS A 513 -7.60 -13.29 13.06
CA CYS A 513 -9.04 -13.34 13.29
C CYS A 513 -9.84 -14.03 12.19
N ILE A 514 -9.22 -14.26 11.03
CA ILE A 514 -9.82 -15.01 9.92
C ILE A 514 -9.09 -16.33 9.66
N SER A 515 -8.18 -16.74 10.55
CA SER A 515 -7.49 -18.04 10.43
C SER A 515 -8.41 -19.23 10.65
N SER A 516 -9.57 -19.06 11.29
CA SER A 516 -10.54 -20.15 11.49
C SER A 516 -11.49 -20.35 10.30
N CYS A 517 -11.35 -19.58 9.21
CA CYS A 517 -12.22 -19.71 8.05
C CYS A 517 -12.19 -21.14 7.50
N SER A 518 -13.34 -21.69 7.11
CA SER A 518 -13.39 -22.97 6.39
C SER A 518 -12.95 -22.81 4.93
N SER A 519 -13.20 -21.63 4.36
CA SER A 519 -12.86 -21.24 2.99
C SER A 519 -12.96 -19.71 2.86
N LEU A 520 -12.14 -19.14 1.97
CA LEU A 520 -12.26 -17.75 1.50
C LEU A 520 -12.73 -17.68 0.04
N ARG A 521 -13.30 -18.78 -0.48
CA ARG A 521 -13.84 -18.83 -1.84
C ARG A 521 -15.25 -18.25 -1.87
N ARG A 522 -15.54 -17.54 -2.95
CA ARG A 522 -16.86 -16.93 -3.25
C ARG A 522 -17.58 -17.67 -4.36
#